data_AF-A0A0Q6CI30-F1
#
_entry.id   AF-A0A0Q6CI30-F1
#
_cell.length_a   1.000
_cell.length_b   1.000
_cell.length_c   1.000
_cell.angle_alpha   90.00
_cell.angle_beta   90.00
_cell.angle_gamma   90.00
#
_symmetry.space_group_name_H-M   'P 1'
#
loop_
_entity.id
_entity.type
_entity.pdbx_description
1 polymer ?
#
loop_
_entity_poly.entity_id
_entity_poly.type
_entity_poly.pdbx_seq_one_letter_code
_entity_poly.pdbx_strand_id
1 'polypeptide(L)'
;MDARVLHADRPIYVDLDGTLIKTDLLWESLFLLARQSPGSLWQVPLWAARGKACLKAEIAKRVQLDPSLLPYREEVVHELRMAKASGRRVILATGANERFAHAIAEHLGLFDGVMASCDDVNLTASRKLDRIVAAQDVDGFEYFGNSHEDVCLLEAAREATVVAPDRLAGKWQRRTGAQLVPAPAHGILKGCLKAMRLHQWAKNVLVFVPVVLTHEFLDLAMVVHGLIAFFAFSFAASSVYILNDLLDLTADRRHKTKRRRPFASGQVPIPVGLLLGAGLLAASFGLAATLPFPFGWVLGGYMVATTLYSFFLKRMLLIDVLMLAALYTTRIVAGSAAADVEASFWLMAFSVFFFLSLALVKRFTELLEFGAGAERQQTGRGYLDVDLDMLGQAGIASGFASVLVLALYIDSAEVRQLYDMPWLLWPLCPLVLYIVTRIWILARRNQMHEDPVVFILHDWRSQMMIAAGVALFGVAAVV
;
A
#
# COMPACT_ATOMS: atom_id res chain seq x y z
N MET A 1 -46.03 -34.17 -5.79
CA MET A 1 -45.77 -32.72 -5.86
C MET A 1 -44.28 -32.54 -5.67
N ASP A 2 -43.57 -32.26 -6.76
CA ASP A 2 -42.11 -32.28 -6.82
C ASP A 2 -41.48 -31.10 -6.09
N ALA A 3 -40.56 -31.38 -5.17
CA ALA A 3 -39.77 -30.38 -4.44
C ALA A 3 -39.02 -29.39 -5.37
N ARG A 4 -38.79 -29.75 -6.64
CA ARG A 4 -38.16 -28.87 -7.65
C ARG A 4 -39.04 -27.72 -8.11
N VAL A 5 -40.38 -27.86 -8.06
CA VAL A 5 -41.31 -26.79 -8.45
C VAL A 5 -41.38 -25.71 -7.35
N LEU A 6 -41.17 -26.08 -6.08
CA LEU A 6 -41.22 -25.15 -4.94
C LEU A 6 -40.04 -24.16 -4.89
N HIS A 7 -38.89 -24.50 -5.47
CA HIS A 7 -37.73 -23.58 -5.53
C HIS A 7 -37.85 -22.51 -6.62
N ALA A 8 -38.72 -22.71 -7.63
CA ALA A 8 -38.81 -21.82 -8.80
C ALA A 8 -39.47 -20.47 -8.47
N ASP A 9 -40.38 -20.41 -7.49
CA ASP A 9 -41.21 -19.22 -7.24
C ASP A 9 -40.68 -18.29 -6.13
N ARG A 10 -39.64 -18.69 -5.38
CA ARG A 10 -39.15 -17.88 -4.24
C ARG A 10 -38.15 -16.81 -4.68
N PRO A 11 -38.40 -15.51 -4.39
CA PRO A 11 -37.45 -14.45 -4.68
C PRO A 11 -36.19 -14.60 -3.81
N ILE A 12 -35.05 -14.33 -4.42
CA ILE A 12 -33.76 -14.25 -3.73
C ILE A 12 -33.49 -12.80 -3.38
N TYR A 13 -33.24 -12.53 -2.11
CA TYR A 13 -32.73 -11.26 -1.63
C TYR A 13 -31.25 -11.42 -1.29
N VAL A 14 -30.41 -10.52 -1.81
CA VAL A 14 -28.97 -10.57 -1.55
C VAL A 14 -28.46 -9.25 -1.02
N ASP A 15 -27.70 -9.32 0.07
CA ASP A 15 -26.98 -8.18 0.58
C ASP A 15 -25.75 -7.85 -0.29
N LEU A 16 -25.31 -6.59 -0.21
CA LEU A 16 -24.19 -6.10 -1.01
C LEU A 16 -22.86 -6.20 -0.26
N ASP A 17 -22.78 -5.63 0.94
CA ASP A 17 -21.53 -5.32 1.63
C ASP A 17 -20.98 -6.58 2.31
N GLY A 18 -19.80 -7.04 1.88
CA GLY A 18 -19.19 -8.29 2.32
C GLY A 18 -19.89 -9.58 1.83
N THR A 19 -21.10 -9.48 1.28
CA THR A 19 -21.85 -10.56 0.63
C THR A 19 -21.58 -10.59 -0.88
N LEU A 20 -22.16 -9.70 -1.68
CA LEU A 20 -21.93 -9.66 -3.13
C LEU A 20 -20.53 -9.12 -3.50
N ILE A 21 -20.08 -8.08 -2.79
CA ILE A 21 -18.72 -7.55 -2.86
C ILE A 21 -17.92 -7.99 -1.64
N LYS A 22 -16.59 -8.10 -1.75
CA LYS A 22 -15.71 -8.48 -0.63
C LYS A 22 -15.48 -7.34 0.37
N THR A 23 -15.81 -6.11 0.01
CA THR A 23 -15.56 -4.90 0.79
C THR A 23 -16.87 -4.25 1.22
N ASP A 24 -16.76 -3.09 1.87
CA ASP A 24 -17.87 -2.27 2.35
C ASP A 24 -17.88 -0.94 1.57
N LEU A 25 -19.00 -0.63 0.92
CA LEU A 25 -19.14 0.53 0.05
C LEU A 25 -19.02 1.87 0.77
N LEU A 26 -19.36 1.96 2.06
CA LEU A 26 -19.18 3.20 2.80
C LEU A 26 -17.70 3.54 2.92
N TRP A 27 -16.86 2.53 3.23
CA TRP A 27 -15.42 2.73 3.27
C TRP A 27 -14.82 3.01 1.88
N GLU A 28 -15.23 2.25 0.86
CA GLU A 28 -14.78 2.49 -0.53
C GLU A 28 -15.11 3.91 -0.98
N SER A 29 -16.35 4.35 -0.75
CA SER A 29 -16.82 5.68 -1.16
C SER A 29 -16.19 6.81 -0.35
N LEU A 30 -15.83 6.59 0.91
CA LEU A 30 -15.07 7.56 1.72
C LEU A 30 -13.65 7.76 1.18
N PHE A 31 -12.95 6.69 0.77
CA PHE A 31 -11.62 6.82 0.16
C PHE A 31 -11.68 7.40 -1.26
N LEU A 32 -12.74 7.10 -2.01
CA LEU A 32 -13.04 7.79 -3.26
C LEU A 32 -13.27 9.29 -3.03
N LEU A 33 -13.98 9.68 -1.97
CA LEU A 33 -14.19 11.08 -1.60
C LEU A 33 -12.86 11.76 -1.29
N ALA A 34 -12.01 11.11 -0.50
CA ALA A 34 -10.67 11.62 -0.18
C ALA A 34 -9.82 11.88 -1.44
N ARG A 35 -10.02 11.09 -2.49
CA ARG A 35 -9.30 11.23 -3.76
C ARG A 35 -9.93 12.26 -4.71
N GLN A 36 -11.25 12.21 -4.90
CA GLN A 36 -11.96 13.02 -5.90
C GLN A 36 -12.33 14.42 -5.38
N SER A 37 -12.61 14.55 -4.08
CA SER A 37 -12.99 15.80 -3.43
C SER A 37 -12.41 15.90 -2.00
N PRO A 38 -11.08 16.04 -1.86
CA PRO A 38 -10.42 16.05 -0.55
C PRO A 38 -10.94 17.16 0.39
N GLY A 39 -11.35 18.32 -0.15
CA GLY A 39 -11.91 19.41 0.64
C GLY A 39 -13.23 19.06 1.33
N SER A 40 -13.97 18.07 0.83
CA SER A 40 -15.21 17.60 1.45
C SER A 40 -15.00 16.74 2.70
N LEU A 41 -13.78 16.22 2.94
CA LEU A 41 -13.49 15.38 4.11
C LEU A 41 -13.75 16.11 5.44
N TRP A 42 -13.55 17.43 5.50
CA TRP A 42 -13.82 18.23 6.69
C TRP A 42 -15.30 18.21 7.12
N GLN A 43 -16.21 17.90 6.20
CA GLN A 43 -17.65 17.85 6.47
C GLN A 43 -18.12 16.45 6.91
N VAL A 44 -17.29 15.41 6.76
CA VAL A 44 -17.63 14.03 7.12
C VAL A 44 -18.08 13.88 8.58
N PRO A 45 -17.41 14.48 9.59
CA PRO A 45 -17.88 14.41 10.97
C PRO A 45 -19.27 15.05 11.17
N LEU A 46 -19.55 16.15 10.48
CA LEU A 46 -20.85 16.82 10.53
C LEU A 46 -21.95 15.95 9.93
N TRP A 47 -21.69 15.30 8.80
CA TRP A 47 -22.65 14.39 8.17
C TRP A 47 -22.88 13.14 9.03
N ALA A 48 -21.82 12.59 9.63
CA ALA A 48 -21.92 11.46 10.54
C ALA A 48 -22.76 11.79 11.78
N ALA A 49 -22.61 13.00 12.34
CA ALA A 49 -23.43 13.49 13.46
C ALA A 49 -24.92 13.65 13.10
N ARG A 50 -25.24 13.94 11.83
CA ARG A 50 -26.62 13.98 11.31
C ARG A 50 -27.20 12.59 11.00
N GLY A 51 -26.41 11.53 11.12
CA GLY A 51 -26.83 10.14 10.96
C GLY A 51 -26.21 9.43 9.75
N LYS A 52 -26.19 8.09 9.83
CA LYS A 52 -25.55 7.24 8.80
C LYS A 52 -26.18 7.37 7.40
N ALA A 53 -27.49 7.60 7.30
CA ALA A 53 -28.17 7.80 6.01
C ALA A 53 -27.69 9.09 5.33
N CYS A 54 -27.69 10.21 6.08
CA CYS A 54 -27.17 11.50 5.62
C CYS A 54 -25.70 11.39 5.17
N LEU A 55 -24.85 10.72 5.95
CA LEU A 55 -23.45 10.47 5.58
C LEU A 55 -23.33 9.75 4.23
N LYS A 56 -24.04 8.65 4.05
CA LYS A 56 -24.01 7.87 2.79
C LYS A 56 -24.50 8.69 1.61
N ALA A 57 -25.56 9.47 1.80
CA ALA A 57 -26.14 10.35 0.77
C ALA A 57 -25.17 11.47 0.34
N GLU A 58 -24.57 12.18 1.31
CA GLU A 58 -23.65 13.29 1.02
C GLU A 58 -22.36 12.80 0.33
N ILE A 59 -21.87 11.62 0.69
CA ILE A 59 -20.75 10.98 -0.03
C ILE A 59 -21.19 10.62 -1.46
N ALA A 60 -22.31 9.92 -1.63
CA ALA A 60 -22.80 9.49 -2.95
C ALA A 60 -23.10 10.66 -3.90
N LYS A 61 -23.42 11.85 -3.38
CA LYS A 61 -23.59 13.07 -4.18
C LYS A 61 -22.28 13.60 -4.78
N ARG A 62 -21.13 13.31 -4.17
CA ARG A 62 -19.84 13.94 -4.49
C ARG A 62 -18.83 13.01 -5.16
N VAL A 63 -19.10 11.71 -5.24
CA VAL A 63 -18.17 10.73 -5.82
C VAL A 63 -18.83 9.93 -6.91
N GLN A 64 -18.05 9.62 -7.95
CA GLN A 64 -18.44 8.68 -8.98
C GLN A 64 -17.78 7.32 -8.71
N LEU A 65 -18.63 6.31 -8.49
CA LEU A 65 -18.23 4.91 -8.34
C LEU A 65 -18.21 4.25 -9.72
N ASP A 66 -17.16 3.49 -10.00
CA ASP A 66 -17.07 2.62 -11.18
C ASP A 66 -17.38 1.17 -10.73
N PRO A 67 -18.59 0.65 -10.97
CA PRO A 67 -19.00 -0.66 -10.47
C PRO A 67 -18.12 -1.80 -11.00
N SER A 68 -17.57 -1.66 -12.21
CA SER A 68 -16.73 -2.69 -12.85
C SER A 68 -15.45 -3.02 -12.09
N LEU A 69 -15.03 -2.12 -11.20
CA LEU A 69 -13.83 -2.26 -10.40
C LEU A 69 -14.11 -2.80 -9.00
N LEU A 70 -15.35 -3.08 -8.63
CA LEU A 70 -15.61 -3.61 -7.29
C LEU A 70 -15.10 -5.04 -7.15
N PRO A 71 -14.57 -5.44 -5.98
CA PRO A 71 -14.05 -6.78 -5.76
C PRO A 71 -15.21 -7.75 -5.51
N TYR A 72 -15.94 -8.12 -6.56
CA TYR A 72 -17.06 -9.05 -6.49
C TYR A 72 -16.65 -10.45 -6.01
N ARG A 73 -17.58 -11.15 -5.37
CA ARG A 73 -17.49 -12.60 -5.12
C ARG A 73 -18.07 -13.33 -6.32
N GLU A 74 -17.20 -13.72 -7.25
CA GLU A 74 -17.61 -14.40 -8.49
C GLU A 74 -18.46 -15.65 -8.24
N GLU A 75 -18.22 -16.38 -7.14
CA GLU A 75 -19.02 -17.53 -6.71
C GLU A 75 -20.50 -17.15 -6.49
N VAL A 76 -20.75 -16.08 -5.73
CA VAL A 76 -22.10 -15.56 -5.46
C VAL A 76 -22.72 -15.00 -6.72
N VAL A 77 -21.97 -14.22 -7.52
CA VAL A 77 -22.48 -13.66 -8.77
C VAL A 77 -22.88 -14.77 -9.75
N HIS A 78 -22.10 -15.85 -9.83
CA HIS A 78 -22.41 -17.00 -10.68
C HIS A 78 -23.68 -17.73 -10.23
N GLU A 79 -23.82 -17.97 -8.92
CA GLU A 79 -25.01 -18.58 -8.34
C GLU A 79 -26.29 -17.76 -8.62
N LEU A 80 -26.23 -16.43 -8.43
CA LEU A 80 -27.34 -15.53 -8.72
C LEU A 80 -27.69 -15.48 -10.21
N ARG A 81 -26.68 -15.50 -11.10
CA ARG A 81 -26.92 -15.58 -12.56
C ARG A 81 -27.64 -16.88 -12.93
N MET A 82 -27.29 -17.98 -12.26
CA MET A 82 -27.93 -19.27 -12.52
C MET A 82 -29.37 -19.30 -12.01
N ALA A 83 -29.63 -18.71 -10.85
CA ALA A 83 -30.99 -18.53 -10.35
C ALA A 83 -31.85 -17.64 -11.28
N LYS A 84 -31.27 -16.55 -11.81
CA LYS A 84 -31.99 -15.72 -12.79
C LYS A 84 -32.28 -16.48 -14.08
N ALA A 85 -31.33 -17.27 -14.57
CA ALA A 85 -31.51 -18.09 -15.77
C ALA A 85 -32.57 -19.18 -15.58
N SER A 86 -32.82 -19.65 -14.36
CA SER A 86 -33.92 -20.57 -14.04
C SER A 86 -35.27 -19.87 -13.82
N GLY A 87 -35.36 -18.55 -14.06
CA GLY A 87 -36.59 -17.78 -13.97
C GLY A 87 -36.89 -17.21 -12.59
N ARG A 88 -35.98 -17.37 -11.61
CA ARG A 88 -36.17 -16.83 -10.26
C ARG A 88 -35.96 -15.33 -10.23
N ARG A 89 -36.76 -14.65 -9.41
CA ARG A 89 -36.65 -13.21 -9.17
C ARG A 89 -35.48 -12.92 -8.22
N VAL A 90 -34.57 -12.03 -8.60
CA VAL A 90 -33.38 -11.68 -7.80
C VAL A 90 -33.41 -10.19 -7.43
N ILE A 91 -33.34 -9.88 -6.13
CA ILE A 91 -33.48 -8.52 -5.60
C ILE A 91 -32.22 -8.16 -4.80
N LEU A 92 -31.63 -7.01 -5.11
CA LEU A 92 -30.53 -6.45 -4.32
C LEU A 92 -31.10 -5.77 -3.08
N ALA A 93 -30.80 -6.25 -1.88
CA ALA A 93 -31.30 -5.68 -0.62
C ALA A 93 -30.14 -5.21 0.27
N THR A 94 -29.79 -3.93 0.16
CA THR A 94 -28.57 -3.36 0.72
C THR A 94 -28.81 -2.16 1.62
N GLY A 95 -27.94 -1.99 2.62
CA GLY A 95 -27.83 -0.76 3.38
C GLY A 95 -27.11 0.37 2.65
N ALA A 96 -26.54 0.14 1.46
CA ALA A 96 -25.86 1.17 0.67
C ALA A 96 -26.82 2.23 0.13
N ASN A 97 -26.28 3.40 -0.26
CA ASN A 97 -27.08 4.46 -0.88
C ASN A 97 -27.63 3.99 -2.24
N GLU A 98 -28.88 4.34 -2.53
CA GLU A 98 -29.58 3.98 -3.76
C GLU A 98 -28.81 4.27 -5.05
N ARG A 99 -28.05 5.38 -5.12
CA ARG A 99 -27.27 5.72 -6.33
C ARG A 99 -26.22 4.67 -6.65
N PHE A 100 -25.52 4.17 -5.63
CA PHE A 100 -24.53 3.10 -5.80
C PHE A 100 -25.19 1.75 -6.04
N ALA A 101 -26.27 1.45 -5.30
CA ALA A 101 -27.00 0.20 -5.46
C ALA A 101 -27.55 0.05 -6.89
N HIS A 102 -28.17 1.09 -7.44
CA HIS A 102 -28.67 1.11 -8.81
C HIS A 102 -27.55 1.02 -9.85
N ALA A 103 -26.44 1.75 -9.68
CA ALA A 103 -25.31 1.66 -10.60
C ALA A 103 -24.71 0.24 -10.65
N ILE A 104 -24.63 -0.45 -9.50
CA ILE A 104 -24.17 -1.84 -9.43
C ILE A 104 -25.18 -2.79 -10.05
N ALA A 105 -26.48 -2.57 -9.82
CA ALA A 105 -27.52 -3.40 -10.38
C ALA A 105 -27.57 -3.31 -11.92
N GLU A 106 -27.44 -2.09 -12.46
CA GLU A 106 -27.35 -1.83 -13.90
C GLU A 106 -26.10 -2.48 -14.51
N HIS A 107 -24.95 -2.34 -13.85
CA HIS A 107 -23.70 -2.95 -14.32
C HIS A 107 -23.78 -4.48 -14.42
N LEU A 108 -24.37 -5.13 -13.41
CA LEU A 108 -24.44 -6.58 -13.36
C LEU A 108 -25.58 -7.18 -14.20
N GLY A 109 -26.64 -6.42 -14.47
CA GLY A 109 -27.81 -6.83 -15.25
C GLY A 109 -28.61 -8.00 -14.63
N LEU A 110 -28.32 -8.36 -13.39
CA LEU A 110 -28.83 -9.59 -12.76
C LEU A 110 -29.98 -9.36 -11.75
N PHE A 111 -30.35 -8.12 -11.47
CA PHE A 111 -31.41 -7.82 -10.49
C PHE A 111 -32.71 -7.38 -11.17
N ASP A 112 -33.83 -7.84 -10.64
CA ASP A 112 -35.19 -7.46 -11.06
C ASP A 112 -35.77 -6.36 -10.16
N GLY A 113 -35.08 -6.03 -9.07
CA GLY A 113 -35.42 -4.96 -8.15
C GLY A 113 -34.25 -4.59 -7.24
N VAL A 114 -34.29 -3.37 -6.70
CA VAL A 114 -33.30 -2.86 -5.75
C VAL A 114 -34.03 -2.27 -4.54
N MET A 115 -33.64 -2.73 -3.35
CA MET A 115 -34.00 -2.16 -2.07
C MET A 115 -32.73 -1.59 -1.43
N ALA A 116 -32.65 -0.28 -1.33
CA ALA A 116 -31.47 0.44 -0.85
C ALA A 116 -31.83 1.47 0.23
N SER A 117 -30.82 1.98 0.92
CA SER A 117 -30.98 3.16 1.79
C SER A 117 -31.17 4.42 0.96
N CYS A 118 -32.13 5.25 1.34
CA CYS A 118 -32.31 6.60 0.80
C CYS A 118 -31.78 7.66 1.79
N ASP A 119 -31.91 8.94 1.43
CA ASP A 119 -31.38 10.08 2.21
C ASP A 119 -31.88 10.09 3.68
N ASP A 120 -33.12 9.64 3.92
CA ASP A 120 -33.77 9.68 5.23
C ASP A 120 -33.86 8.31 5.93
N VAL A 121 -33.75 7.20 5.18
CA VAL A 121 -33.95 5.85 5.70
C VAL A 121 -32.72 4.97 5.48
N ASN A 122 -32.04 4.61 6.57
CA ASN A 122 -31.02 3.56 6.56
C ASN A 122 -31.69 2.18 6.62
N LEU A 123 -31.59 1.42 5.53
CA LEU A 123 -32.21 0.10 5.35
C LEU A 123 -31.27 -1.02 5.84
N THR A 124 -31.21 -1.22 7.16
CA THR A 124 -30.39 -2.26 7.81
C THR A 124 -31.21 -3.09 8.79
N ALA A 125 -30.80 -4.34 9.00
CA ALA A 125 -31.40 -5.27 9.96
C ALA A 125 -32.94 -5.34 9.89
N SER A 126 -33.63 -5.03 11.00
CA SER A 126 -35.10 -5.12 11.10
C SER A 126 -35.84 -4.32 10.05
N ARG A 127 -35.39 -3.10 9.71
CA ARG A 127 -36.03 -2.29 8.66
C ARG A 127 -35.93 -2.93 7.27
N LYS A 128 -34.81 -3.63 7.02
CA LYS A 128 -34.63 -4.40 5.78
C LYS A 128 -35.61 -5.57 5.76
N LEU A 129 -35.75 -6.29 6.89
CA LEU A 129 -36.73 -7.37 7.04
C LEU A 129 -38.17 -6.88 6.84
N ASP A 130 -38.58 -5.80 7.51
CA ASP A 130 -39.92 -5.23 7.41
C ASP A 130 -40.28 -4.91 5.95
N ARG A 131 -39.32 -4.35 5.20
CA ARG A 131 -39.51 -4.00 3.79
C ARG A 131 -39.55 -5.21 2.87
N ILE A 132 -38.78 -6.26 3.17
CA ILE A 132 -38.84 -7.53 2.45
C ILE A 132 -40.21 -8.19 2.68
N VAL A 133 -40.63 -8.30 3.94
CA VAL A 133 -41.92 -8.90 4.32
C VAL A 133 -43.09 -8.11 3.72
N ALA A 134 -43.04 -6.78 3.73
CA ALA A 134 -44.08 -5.94 3.12
C ALA A 134 -44.15 -6.06 1.59
N ALA A 135 -43.08 -6.49 0.94
CA ALA A 135 -43.02 -6.68 -0.52
C ALA A 135 -43.26 -8.13 -0.96
N GLN A 136 -43.57 -9.04 -0.04
CA GLN A 136 -43.79 -10.45 -0.35
C GLN A 136 -45.20 -10.73 -0.88
N ASP A 137 -45.25 -11.35 -2.06
CA ASP A 137 -46.47 -11.94 -2.65
C ASP A 137 -46.47 -13.48 -2.59
N VAL A 138 -45.47 -14.10 -1.94
CA VAL A 138 -45.18 -15.56 -1.98
C VAL A 138 -44.77 -16.11 -0.60
N ASP A 139 -44.91 -17.43 -0.40
CA ASP A 139 -44.61 -18.15 0.86
C ASP A 139 -43.09 -18.22 1.16
N GLY A 140 -42.55 -17.08 1.58
CA GLY A 140 -41.19 -16.92 2.05
C GLY A 140 -40.21 -16.42 1.00
N PHE A 141 -38.94 -16.34 1.40
CA PHE A 141 -37.84 -15.81 0.60
C PHE A 141 -36.54 -16.54 0.91
N GLU A 142 -35.60 -16.45 -0.02
CA GLU A 142 -34.22 -16.85 0.19
C GLU A 142 -33.37 -15.61 0.48
N TYR A 143 -32.42 -15.71 1.41
CA TYR A 143 -31.55 -14.59 1.78
C TYR A 143 -30.07 -14.94 1.75
N PHE A 144 -29.29 -14.10 1.09
CA PHE A 144 -27.83 -14.13 1.11
C PHE A 144 -27.31 -12.97 1.97
N GLY A 145 -26.56 -13.31 3.02
CA GLY A 145 -26.02 -12.31 3.96
C GLY A 145 -24.77 -12.80 4.68
N ASN A 146 -24.10 -11.91 5.40
CA ASN A 146 -22.78 -12.19 5.99
C ASN A 146 -22.61 -11.70 7.44
N SER A 147 -23.47 -10.80 7.90
CA SER A 147 -23.21 -10.00 9.10
C SER A 147 -24.15 -10.31 10.26
N HIS A 148 -23.78 -9.83 11.44
CA HIS A 148 -24.67 -9.85 12.61
C HIS A 148 -25.99 -9.08 12.38
N GLU A 149 -25.97 -8.02 11.56
CA GLU A 149 -27.18 -7.26 11.20
C GLU A 149 -28.13 -8.09 10.34
N ASP A 150 -27.60 -9.11 9.65
CA ASP A 150 -28.36 -10.02 8.81
C ASP A 150 -28.98 -11.19 9.57
N VAL A 151 -28.62 -11.43 10.83
CA VAL A 151 -29.09 -12.61 11.57
C VAL A 151 -30.62 -12.68 11.64
N CYS A 152 -31.31 -11.54 11.82
CA CYS A 152 -32.78 -11.54 11.82
C CYS A 152 -33.37 -11.86 10.43
N LEU A 153 -32.70 -11.48 9.35
CA LEU A 153 -33.11 -11.82 7.98
C LEU A 153 -32.85 -13.29 7.68
N LEU A 154 -31.70 -13.81 8.12
CA LEU A 154 -31.32 -15.22 8.00
C LEU A 154 -32.26 -16.13 8.79
N GLU A 155 -32.75 -15.70 9.96
CA GLU A 155 -33.74 -16.44 10.76
C GLU A 155 -35.14 -16.41 10.15
N ALA A 156 -35.52 -15.31 9.50
CA ALA A 156 -36.84 -15.17 8.86
C ALA A 156 -36.91 -15.80 7.47
N ALA A 157 -35.77 -16.01 6.80
CA ALA A 157 -35.71 -16.61 5.48
C ALA A 157 -36.05 -18.11 5.52
N ARG A 158 -36.69 -18.60 4.45
CA ARG A 158 -36.96 -20.04 4.29
C ARG A 158 -35.69 -20.80 3.95
N GLU A 159 -34.85 -20.20 3.13
CA GLU A 159 -33.53 -20.67 2.74
C GLU A 159 -32.53 -19.55 2.98
N ALA A 160 -31.41 -19.89 3.61
CA ALA A 160 -30.42 -18.91 4.02
C ALA A 160 -29.03 -19.37 3.56
N THR A 161 -28.35 -18.48 2.85
CA THR A 161 -26.96 -18.67 2.42
C THR A 161 -26.09 -17.65 3.12
N VAL A 162 -25.22 -18.15 3.98
CA VAL A 162 -24.29 -17.33 4.76
C VAL A 162 -22.99 -17.20 3.96
N VAL A 163 -22.64 -15.97 3.58
CA VAL A 163 -21.48 -15.69 2.75
C VAL A 163 -20.37 -15.08 3.60
N ALA A 164 -19.20 -15.71 3.62
CA ALA A 164 -18.01 -15.23 4.34
C ALA A 164 -18.30 -14.59 5.71
N PRO A 165 -18.93 -15.35 6.63
CA PRO A 165 -19.57 -14.79 7.81
C PRO A 165 -18.64 -14.05 8.76
N ASP A 166 -19.16 -13.01 9.40
CA ASP A 166 -18.59 -12.50 10.64
C ASP A 166 -18.72 -13.52 11.80
N ARG A 167 -18.19 -13.18 12.97
CA ARG A 167 -18.19 -14.09 14.13
C ARG A 167 -19.60 -14.54 14.55
N LEU A 168 -20.61 -13.67 14.43
CA LEU A 168 -21.98 -13.94 14.88
C LEU A 168 -22.77 -14.68 13.80
N ALA A 169 -22.73 -14.23 12.55
CA ALA A 169 -23.33 -14.95 11.42
C ALA A 169 -22.73 -16.37 11.29
N GLY A 170 -21.43 -16.53 11.56
CA GLY A 170 -20.78 -17.84 11.54
C GLY A 170 -21.16 -18.73 12.72
N LYS A 171 -21.43 -18.13 13.89
CA LYS A 171 -22.00 -18.87 15.03
C LYS A 171 -23.42 -19.34 14.72
N TRP A 172 -24.21 -18.47 14.10
CA TRP A 172 -25.57 -18.79 13.65
C TRP A 172 -25.57 -19.91 12.61
N GLN A 173 -24.73 -19.82 11.57
CA GLN A 173 -24.60 -20.83 10.52
C GLN A 173 -24.24 -22.20 11.08
N ARG A 174 -23.28 -22.28 12.01
CA ARG A 174 -22.91 -23.54 12.68
C ARG A 174 -24.04 -24.15 13.50
N ARG A 175 -24.95 -23.32 14.03
CA ARG A 175 -26.11 -23.76 14.81
C ARG A 175 -27.23 -24.29 13.92
N THR A 176 -27.46 -23.66 12.78
CA THR A 176 -28.60 -23.98 11.89
C THR A 176 -28.26 -24.94 10.77
N GLY A 177 -26.97 -25.10 10.42
CA GLY A 177 -26.55 -25.91 9.28
C GLY A 177 -26.86 -25.28 7.92
N ALA A 178 -27.13 -23.97 7.88
CA ALA A 178 -27.42 -23.22 6.67
C ALA A 178 -26.25 -23.29 5.65
N GLN A 179 -26.56 -23.08 4.36
CA GLN A 179 -25.58 -23.08 3.28
C GLN A 179 -24.49 -22.04 3.57
N LEU A 180 -23.23 -22.39 3.31
CA LEU A 180 -22.07 -21.56 3.61
C LEU A 180 -21.23 -21.37 2.34
N VAL A 181 -21.06 -20.12 1.93
CA VAL A 181 -19.99 -19.73 1.01
C VAL A 181 -18.81 -19.28 1.89
N PRO A 182 -17.74 -20.08 2.02
CA PRO A 182 -16.68 -19.79 2.99
C PRO A 182 -15.91 -18.51 2.62
N ALA A 183 -15.39 -17.83 3.64
CA ALA A 183 -14.37 -16.81 3.40
C ALA A 183 -13.11 -17.48 2.81
N PRO A 184 -12.39 -16.85 1.87
CA PRO A 184 -11.14 -17.41 1.34
C PRO A 184 -10.16 -17.70 2.48
N ALA A 185 -9.53 -18.89 2.47
CA ALA A 185 -8.57 -19.33 3.48
C ALA A 185 -7.26 -18.50 3.55
N HIS A 186 -7.17 -17.39 2.82
CA HIS A 186 -6.01 -16.51 2.82
C HIS A 186 -6.00 -15.68 4.11
N GLY A 187 -5.18 -16.08 5.07
CA GLY A 187 -5.12 -15.44 6.39
C GLY A 187 -4.96 -13.91 6.29
N ILE A 188 -5.87 -13.18 6.95
CA ILE A 188 -5.84 -11.72 7.08
C ILE A 188 -4.44 -11.26 7.55
N LEU A 189 -3.80 -12.02 8.45
CA LEU A 189 -2.43 -11.78 8.90
C LEU A 189 -1.43 -11.72 7.74
N LYS A 190 -1.46 -12.68 6.80
CA LYS A 190 -0.59 -12.66 5.62
C LYS A 190 -0.89 -11.44 4.74
N GLY A 191 -2.16 -11.05 4.64
CA GLY A 191 -2.59 -9.82 3.98
C GLY A 191 -2.00 -8.57 4.65
N CYS A 192 -2.06 -8.48 5.98
CA CYS A 192 -1.49 -7.38 6.77
C CYS A 192 0.04 -7.29 6.61
N LEU A 193 0.76 -8.41 6.72
CA LEU A 193 2.22 -8.45 6.52
C LEU A 193 2.60 -8.02 5.11
N LYS A 194 1.81 -8.43 4.10
CA LYS A 194 1.99 -7.98 2.71
C LYS A 194 1.69 -6.49 2.55
N ALA A 195 0.68 -5.96 3.24
CA ALA A 195 0.31 -4.54 3.23
C ALA A 195 1.39 -3.66 3.88
N MET A 196 2.07 -4.15 4.92
CA MET A 196 3.22 -3.47 5.54
C MET A 196 4.45 -3.37 4.62
N ARG A 197 4.51 -4.19 3.56
CA ARG A 197 5.63 -4.22 2.60
C ARG A 197 6.99 -4.43 3.28
N LEU A 198 7.11 -5.46 4.13
CA LEU A 198 8.33 -5.76 4.90
C LEU A 198 9.62 -5.81 4.05
N HIS A 199 9.54 -6.26 2.80
CA HIS A 199 10.67 -6.25 1.87
C HIS A 199 11.25 -4.84 1.62
N GLN A 200 10.45 -3.77 1.76
CA GLN A 200 10.92 -2.39 1.62
C GLN A 200 11.71 -1.91 2.85
N TRP A 201 11.66 -2.62 3.98
CA TRP A 201 12.41 -2.26 5.19
C TRP A 201 13.91 -2.40 4.98
N ALA A 202 14.34 -3.21 4.01
CA ALA A 202 15.74 -3.32 3.60
C ALA A 202 16.38 -1.95 3.28
N LYS A 203 15.60 -0.99 2.78
CA LYS A 203 16.09 0.38 2.51
C LYS A 203 16.49 1.12 3.79
N ASN A 204 15.86 0.80 4.92
CA ASN A 204 16.13 1.44 6.19
C ASN A 204 17.42 0.90 6.84
N VAL A 205 18.07 -0.12 6.26
CA VAL A 205 19.43 -0.53 6.66
C VAL A 205 20.42 0.64 6.54
N LEU A 206 20.14 1.61 5.66
CA LEU A 206 20.93 2.85 5.54
C LEU A 206 21.03 3.66 6.84
N VAL A 207 20.10 3.49 7.79
CA VAL A 207 20.16 4.12 9.12
C VAL A 207 21.41 3.68 9.90
N PHE A 208 21.96 2.50 9.62
CA PHE A 208 23.17 2.01 10.28
C PHE A 208 24.47 2.57 9.68
N VAL A 209 24.43 3.22 8.51
CA VAL A 209 25.65 3.70 7.84
C VAL A 209 26.49 4.62 8.74
N PRO A 210 25.93 5.62 9.45
CA PRO A 210 26.72 6.47 10.35
C PRO A 210 27.30 5.72 11.54
N VAL A 211 26.53 4.78 12.12
CA VAL A 211 26.97 3.93 13.24
C VAL A 211 28.16 3.05 12.82
N VAL A 212 28.18 2.63 11.56
CA VAL A 212 29.29 1.84 11.01
C VAL A 212 30.55 2.69 10.84
N LEU A 213 30.42 3.98 10.58
CA LEU A 213 31.55 4.85 10.28
C LEU A 213 32.22 5.42 11.53
N THR A 214 31.60 5.33 12.71
CA THR A 214 32.18 5.83 13.97
C THR A 214 33.15 4.85 14.62
N HIS A 215 33.28 3.62 14.09
CA HIS A 215 34.10 2.52 14.62
C HIS A 215 33.73 2.05 16.04
N GLU A 216 32.67 2.59 16.64
CA GLU A 216 32.18 2.26 17.98
C GLU A 216 31.10 1.17 17.97
N PHE A 217 31.27 0.14 17.13
CA PHE A 217 30.31 -0.97 16.99
C PHE A 217 30.07 -1.77 18.27
N LEU A 218 31.00 -1.68 19.22
CA LEU A 218 30.94 -2.38 20.50
C LEU A 218 30.10 -1.62 21.54
N ASP A 219 29.71 -0.37 21.26
CA ASP A 219 28.76 0.33 22.13
C ASP A 219 27.34 -0.21 21.91
N LEU A 220 26.87 -0.97 22.89
CA LEU A 220 25.53 -1.53 22.93
C LEU A 220 24.45 -0.44 22.83
N ALA A 221 24.68 0.75 23.37
CA ALA A 221 23.72 1.85 23.32
C ALA A 221 23.51 2.34 21.89
N MET A 222 24.58 2.55 21.11
CA MET A 222 24.49 2.97 19.70
C MET A 222 23.77 1.92 18.84
N VAL A 223 24.05 0.64 19.06
CA VAL A 223 23.38 -0.46 18.33
C VAL A 223 21.88 -0.48 18.64
N VAL A 224 21.50 -0.33 19.92
CA VAL A 224 20.10 -0.27 20.34
C VAL A 224 19.41 0.95 19.74
N HIS A 225 20.02 2.14 19.76
CA HIS A 225 19.47 3.34 19.14
C HIS A 225 19.28 3.15 17.62
N GLY A 226 20.26 2.55 16.93
CA GLY A 226 20.14 2.21 15.52
C GLY A 226 18.99 1.25 15.21
N LEU A 227 18.79 0.22 16.05
CA LEU A 227 17.66 -0.71 15.92
C LEU A 227 16.30 -0.02 16.14
N ILE A 228 16.20 0.83 17.18
CA ILE A 228 14.98 1.61 17.44
C ILE A 228 14.69 2.53 16.24
N ALA A 229 15.71 3.22 15.72
CA ALA A 229 15.59 4.10 14.57
C ALA A 229 15.15 3.35 13.30
N PHE A 230 15.72 2.16 13.06
CA PHE A 230 15.34 1.27 11.97
C PHE A 230 13.86 0.88 12.04
N PHE A 231 13.38 0.44 13.21
CA PHE A 231 11.97 0.05 13.38
C PHE A 231 11.03 1.26 13.30
N ALA A 232 11.40 2.41 13.87
CA ALA A 232 10.64 3.65 13.75
C ALA A 232 10.46 4.05 12.27
N PHE A 233 11.55 4.13 11.49
CA PHE A 233 11.46 4.42 10.05
C PHE A 233 10.64 3.38 9.28
N SER A 234 10.76 2.10 9.66
CA SER A 234 10.03 1.01 9.01
C SER A 234 8.53 1.08 9.27
N PHE A 235 8.12 1.40 10.50
CA PHE A 235 6.71 1.58 10.85
C PHE A 235 6.12 2.84 10.23
N ALA A 236 6.83 3.97 10.25
CA ALA A 236 6.41 5.19 9.56
C ALA A 236 6.21 4.95 8.05
N ALA A 237 7.19 4.33 7.38
CA ALA A 237 7.10 4.01 5.96
C ALA A 237 5.91 3.07 5.66
N SER A 238 5.71 2.04 6.48
CA SER A 238 4.61 1.08 6.34
C SER A 238 3.24 1.77 6.50
N SER A 239 3.11 2.69 7.45
CA SER A 239 1.89 3.47 7.66
C SER A 239 1.54 4.31 6.44
N VAL A 240 2.53 5.02 5.87
CA VAL A 240 2.36 5.81 4.64
C VAL A 240 2.00 4.91 3.45
N TYR A 241 2.63 3.73 3.31
CA TYR A 241 2.28 2.78 2.26
C TYR A 241 0.84 2.25 2.37
N ILE A 242 0.38 1.95 3.58
CA ILE A 242 -1.00 1.51 3.82
C ILE A 242 -1.98 2.63 3.44
N LEU A 243 -1.74 3.86 3.90
CA LEU A 243 -2.60 5.00 3.58
C LEU A 243 -2.66 5.26 2.07
N ASN A 244 -1.52 5.18 1.39
CA ASN A 244 -1.45 5.33 -0.06
C ASN A 244 -2.22 4.22 -0.79
N ASP A 245 -2.10 2.96 -0.37
CA ASP A 245 -2.81 1.84 -1.00
C ASP A 245 -4.33 1.94 -0.81
N LEU A 246 -4.79 2.54 0.29
CA LEU A 246 -6.21 2.83 0.52
C LEU A 246 -6.72 4.00 -0.34
N LEU A 247 -5.90 5.02 -0.60
CA LEU A 247 -6.26 6.15 -1.47
C LEU A 247 -6.16 5.83 -2.97
N ASP A 248 -5.38 4.82 -3.32
CA ASP A 248 -5.16 4.36 -4.70
C ASP A 248 -6.01 3.12 -5.07
N LEU A 249 -7.00 2.71 -4.26
CA LEU A 249 -7.83 1.52 -4.49
C LEU A 249 -8.31 1.36 -5.94
N THR A 250 -8.95 2.38 -6.50
CA THR A 250 -9.46 2.37 -7.88
C THR A 250 -8.35 2.21 -8.92
N ALA A 251 -7.24 2.92 -8.73
CA ALA A 251 -6.09 2.87 -9.65
C ALA A 251 -5.39 1.51 -9.57
N ASP A 252 -5.27 0.95 -8.37
CA ASP A 252 -4.66 -0.36 -8.14
C ASP A 252 -5.48 -1.48 -8.77
N ARG A 253 -6.82 -1.41 -8.72
CA ARG A 253 -7.70 -2.40 -9.34
C ARG A 253 -7.64 -2.41 -10.87
N ARG A 254 -7.40 -1.26 -11.50
CA ARG A 254 -7.17 -1.16 -12.96
C ARG A 254 -5.83 -1.74 -13.41
N HIS A 255 -4.86 -1.83 -12.51
CA HIS A 255 -3.50 -2.23 -12.86
C HIS A 255 -3.32 -3.75 -12.93
N LYS A 256 -2.59 -4.23 -13.95
CA LYS A 256 -2.38 -5.67 -14.24
C LYS A 256 -1.93 -6.49 -13.02
N THR A 257 -0.92 -6.01 -12.28
CA THR A 257 -0.37 -6.66 -11.08
C THR A 257 -0.91 -6.11 -9.75
N LYS A 258 -1.05 -4.78 -9.59
CA LYS A 258 -1.47 -4.15 -8.32
C LYS A 258 -2.91 -4.48 -7.90
N ARG A 259 -3.77 -4.97 -8.80
CA ARG A 259 -5.10 -5.50 -8.46
C ARG A 259 -5.09 -6.63 -7.44
N ARG A 260 -3.95 -7.31 -7.27
CA ARG A 260 -3.71 -8.37 -6.27
C ARG A 260 -3.17 -7.86 -4.93
N ARG A 261 -3.13 -6.54 -4.72
CA ARG A 261 -2.78 -5.95 -3.42
C ARG A 261 -3.88 -6.24 -2.39
N PRO A 262 -3.53 -6.42 -1.10
CA PRO A 262 -4.48 -6.88 -0.09
C PRO A 262 -5.78 -6.06 0.02
N PHE A 263 -5.70 -4.73 -0.08
CA PHE A 263 -6.87 -3.86 -0.04
C PHE A 263 -7.63 -3.83 -1.37
N ALA A 264 -6.92 -3.71 -2.49
CA ALA A 264 -7.52 -3.70 -3.83
C ALA A 264 -8.30 -4.99 -4.12
N SER A 265 -7.81 -6.16 -3.69
CA SER A 265 -8.50 -7.43 -3.90
C SER A 265 -9.60 -7.73 -2.87
N GLY A 266 -9.79 -6.87 -1.87
CA GLY A 266 -10.69 -7.11 -0.73
C GLY A 266 -10.24 -8.24 0.20
N GLN A 267 -8.93 -8.56 0.24
CA GLN A 267 -8.40 -9.58 1.14
C GLN A 267 -8.31 -9.07 2.60
N VAL A 268 -7.87 -7.83 2.77
CA VAL A 268 -7.81 -7.17 4.09
C VAL A 268 -8.91 -6.10 4.12
N PRO A 269 -9.81 -6.14 5.12
CA PRO A 269 -10.83 -5.10 5.28
C PRO A 269 -10.19 -3.72 5.47
N ILE A 270 -10.79 -2.69 4.87
CA ILE A 270 -10.33 -1.30 4.97
C ILE A 270 -10.16 -0.83 6.42
N PRO A 271 -11.11 -1.10 7.36
CA PRO A 271 -10.94 -0.70 8.77
C PRO A 271 -9.73 -1.33 9.46
N VAL A 272 -9.43 -2.59 9.13
CA VAL A 272 -8.24 -3.30 9.65
C VAL A 272 -6.97 -2.63 9.12
N GLY A 273 -6.96 -2.23 7.85
CA GLY A 273 -5.88 -1.45 7.26
C GLY A 273 -5.66 -0.11 7.96
N LEU A 274 -6.74 0.63 8.23
CA LEU A 274 -6.69 1.90 8.96
C LEU A 274 -6.14 1.74 10.37
N LEU A 275 -6.64 0.75 11.12
CA LEU A 275 -6.15 0.48 12.48
C LEU A 275 -4.68 0.07 12.48
N LEU A 276 -4.26 -0.76 11.53
CA LEU A 276 -2.86 -1.15 11.36
C LEU A 276 -1.97 0.05 11.01
N GLY A 277 -2.40 0.89 10.06
CA GLY A 277 -1.66 2.09 9.67
C GLY A 277 -1.52 3.09 10.82
N ALA A 278 -2.61 3.33 11.57
CA ALA A 278 -2.60 4.21 12.74
C ALA A 278 -1.76 3.62 13.90
N GLY A 279 -1.85 2.31 14.15
CA GLY A 279 -1.06 1.62 15.16
C GLY A 279 0.44 1.65 14.85
N LEU A 280 0.82 1.43 13.59
CA LEU A 280 2.22 1.55 13.15
C LEU A 280 2.73 2.98 13.27
N LEU A 281 1.88 3.98 12.97
CA LEU A 281 2.25 5.38 13.13
C LEU A 281 2.49 5.73 14.60
N ALA A 282 1.57 5.32 15.48
CA ALA A 282 1.71 5.52 16.93
C ALA A 282 2.96 4.80 17.47
N ALA A 283 3.21 3.56 17.05
CA ALA A 283 4.41 2.82 17.43
C ALA A 283 5.69 3.52 16.92
N SER A 284 5.67 4.05 15.70
CA SER A 284 6.80 4.80 15.14
C SER A 284 7.15 6.03 15.98
N PHE A 285 6.17 6.83 16.36
CA PHE A 285 6.42 8.02 17.20
C PHE A 285 6.73 7.65 18.64
N GLY A 286 6.15 6.56 19.17
CA GLY A 286 6.49 6.01 20.48
C GLY A 286 7.96 5.60 20.56
N LEU A 287 8.49 4.92 19.52
CA LEU A 287 9.91 4.60 19.40
C LEU A 287 10.77 5.85 19.19
N ALA A 288 10.31 6.81 18.37
CA ALA A 288 11.06 8.05 18.15
C ALA A 288 11.20 8.89 19.42
N ALA A 289 10.23 8.82 20.34
CA ALA A 289 10.26 9.54 21.61
C ALA A 289 11.33 9.00 22.59
N THR A 290 11.85 7.79 22.37
CA THR A 290 12.96 7.23 23.16
C THR A 290 14.34 7.55 22.58
N LEU A 291 14.37 8.25 21.44
CA LEU A 291 15.60 8.67 20.75
C LEU A 291 15.87 10.16 20.96
N PRO A 292 17.08 10.65 20.63
CA PRO A 292 17.39 12.07 20.68
C PRO A 292 16.37 12.93 19.92
N PHE A 293 16.03 14.10 20.47
CA PHE A 293 15.02 15.00 19.90
C PHE A 293 15.22 15.34 18.41
N PRO A 294 16.46 15.51 17.88
CA PRO A 294 16.68 15.73 16.45
C PRO A 294 16.13 14.61 15.55
N PHE A 295 16.14 13.35 16.02
CA PHE A 295 15.62 12.22 15.25
C PHE A 295 14.13 12.38 14.91
N GLY A 296 13.34 12.86 15.87
CA GLY A 296 11.90 13.10 15.68
C GLY A 296 11.61 14.08 14.53
N TRP A 297 12.42 15.13 14.40
CA TRP A 297 12.31 16.09 13.29
C TRP A 297 12.66 15.47 11.95
N VAL A 298 13.71 14.65 11.89
CA VAL A 298 14.10 13.94 10.66
C VAL A 298 13.01 12.96 10.23
N LEU A 299 12.43 12.22 11.17
CA LEU A 299 11.31 11.30 10.91
C LEU A 299 10.06 12.05 10.42
N GLY A 300 9.69 13.15 11.07
CA GLY A 300 8.58 14.00 10.66
C GLY A 300 8.78 14.59 9.26
N GLY A 301 9.97 15.11 8.98
CA GLY A 301 10.35 15.60 7.65
C GLY A 301 10.31 14.51 6.58
N TYR A 302 10.81 13.31 6.88
CA TYR A 302 10.72 12.14 6.00
C TYR A 302 9.27 11.77 5.67
N MET A 303 8.38 11.77 6.66
CA MET A 303 6.96 11.48 6.48
C MET A 303 6.27 12.52 5.59
N VAL A 304 6.51 13.81 5.84
CA VAL A 304 6.02 14.90 5.01
C VAL A 304 6.52 14.75 3.58
N ALA A 305 7.84 14.60 3.38
CA ALA A 305 8.45 14.43 2.07
C ALA A 305 7.91 13.21 1.30
N THR A 306 7.73 12.06 1.95
CA THR A 306 7.19 10.85 1.34
C THR A 306 5.72 11.03 0.93
N THR A 307 4.95 11.77 1.73
CA THR A 307 3.55 12.10 1.46
C THR A 307 3.46 13.04 0.27
N LEU A 308 4.19 14.16 0.27
CA LEU A 308 4.27 15.09 -0.87
C LEU A 308 4.71 14.40 -2.15
N TYR A 309 5.70 13.51 -2.06
CA TYR A 309 6.16 12.72 -3.19
C TYR A 309 5.03 11.87 -3.77
N SER A 310 4.28 11.19 -2.92
CA SER A 310 3.22 10.27 -3.33
C SER A 310 2.06 10.97 -4.05
N PHE A 311 1.69 12.18 -3.63
CA PHE A 311 0.57 12.92 -4.23
C PHE A 311 0.99 13.83 -5.39
N PHE A 312 2.10 14.55 -5.25
CA PHE A 312 2.44 15.67 -6.13
C PHE A 312 3.77 15.47 -6.86
N LEU A 313 4.86 15.27 -6.12
CA LEU A 313 6.21 15.44 -6.69
C LEU A 313 6.59 14.32 -7.65
N LYS A 314 6.03 13.10 -7.50
CA LYS A 314 6.32 11.98 -8.42
C LYS A 314 5.93 12.24 -9.88
N ARG A 315 5.11 13.26 -10.14
CA ARG A 315 4.62 13.63 -11.49
C ARG A 315 5.50 14.68 -12.18
N MET A 316 6.38 15.33 -11.42
CA MET A 316 7.25 16.41 -11.90
C MET A 316 8.55 15.81 -12.45
N LEU A 317 8.97 16.28 -13.63
CA LEU A 317 10.21 15.87 -14.30
C LEU A 317 11.41 16.20 -13.39
N LEU A 318 12.34 15.26 -13.25
CA LEU A 318 13.56 15.29 -12.41
C LEU A 318 13.35 15.46 -10.89
N ILE A 319 12.32 16.19 -10.45
CA ILE A 319 12.03 16.35 -9.03
C ILE A 319 11.74 14.99 -8.39
N ASP A 320 11.14 14.05 -9.11
CA ASP A 320 10.91 12.71 -8.60
C ASP A 320 12.21 11.96 -8.24
N VAL A 321 13.24 11.98 -9.11
CA VAL A 321 14.52 11.30 -8.86
C VAL A 321 15.37 12.03 -7.82
N LEU A 322 15.33 13.37 -7.79
CA LEU A 322 15.97 14.18 -6.75
C LEU A 322 15.34 13.90 -5.39
N MET A 323 14.02 13.81 -5.32
CA MET A 323 13.30 13.45 -4.08
C MET A 323 13.60 12.01 -3.65
N LEU A 324 13.70 11.05 -4.58
CA LEU A 324 14.12 9.69 -4.23
C LEU A 324 15.52 9.67 -3.63
N ALA A 325 16.47 10.37 -4.24
CA ALA A 325 17.82 10.51 -3.70
C ALA A 325 17.81 11.13 -2.31
N ALA A 326 17.09 12.24 -2.12
CA ALA A 326 16.93 12.90 -0.83
C ALA A 326 16.34 11.96 0.22
N LEU A 327 15.27 11.21 -0.10
CA LEU A 327 14.63 10.27 0.82
C LEU A 327 15.57 9.12 1.23
N TYR A 328 16.46 8.66 0.34
CA TYR A 328 17.50 7.70 0.71
C TYR A 328 18.52 8.33 1.65
N THR A 329 19.01 9.53 1.32
CA THR A 329 19.95 10.28 2.14
C THR A 329 19.38 10.61 3.53
N THR A 330 18.10 10.94 3.65
CA THR A 330 17.44 11.22 4.94
C THR A 330 17.55 10.05 5.92
N ARG A 331 17.65 8.81 5.43
CA ARG A 331 17.85 7.64 6.30
C ARG A 331 19.22 7.65 6.97
N ILE A 332 20.24 8.10 6.25
CA ILE A 332 21.59 8.27 6.80
C ILE A 332 21.55 9.40 7.84
N VAL A 333 20.92 10.53 7.52
CA VAL A 333 20.74 11.63 8.48
C VAL A 333 20.00 11.17 9.74
N ALA A 334 18.99 10.31 9.59
CA ALA A 334 18.27 9.74 10.71
C ALA A 334 19.15 8.82 11.58
N GLY A 335 20.03 8.04 10.96
CA GLY A 335 21.04 7.25 11.66
C GLY A 335 21.96 8.11 12.52
N SER A 336 22.48 9.18 11.93
CA SER A 336 23.33 10.17 12.60
C SER A 336 22.59 10.81 13.78
N ALA A 337 21.34 11.25 13.57
CA ALA A 337 20.53 11.85 14.62
C ALA A 337 20.14 10.87 15.74
N ALA A 338 19.98 9.57 15.44
CA ALA A 338 19.67 8.55 16.44
C ALA A 338 20.89 8.18 17.29
N ALA A 339 22.08 8.17 16.67
CA ALA A 339 23.35 7.87 17.31
C ALA A 339 24.00 9.08 17.99
N ASP A 340 23.41 10.28 17.86
CA ASP A 340 23.98 11.56 18.32
C ASP A 340 25.37 11.85 17.74
N VAL A 341 25.53 11.53 16.45
CA VAL A 341 26.78 11.69 15.69
C VAL A 341 26.57 12.70 14.58
N GLU A 342 27.53 13.60 14.39
CA GLU A 342 27.50 14.54 13.28
C GLU A 342 27.73 13.81 11.94
N ALA A 343 26.81 14.00 10.99
CA ALA A 343 27.00 13.47 9.64
C ALA A 343 28.08 14.27 8.92
N SER A 344 29.16 13.58 8.50
CA SER A 344 30.21 14.21 7.70
C SER A 344 29.66 14.79 6.40
N PHE A 345 30.09 16.01 6.06
CA PHE A 345 29.77 16.65 4.78
C PHE A 345 30.09 15.74 3.59
N TRP A 346 31.23 15.03 3.64
CA TRP A 346 31.67 14.12 2.59
C TRP A 346 30.73 12.93 2.42
N LEU A 347 30.27 12.33 3.52
CA LEU A 347 29.30 11.24 3.50
C LEU A 347 27.98 11.69 2.86
N MET A 348 27.52 12.90 3.20
CA MET A 348 26.30 13.46 2.65
C MET A 348 26.42 13.76 1.15
N ALA A 349 27.53 14.37 0.72
CA ALA A 349 27.82 14.64 -0.68
C ALA A 349 27.90 13.33 -1.50
N PHE A 350 28.63 12.34 -1.01
CA PHE A 350 28.70 11.01 -1.62
C PHE A 350 27.31 10.40 -1.78
N SER A 351 26.52 10.40 -0.69
CA SER A 351 25.20 9.78 -0.64
C SER A 351 24.22 10.39 -1.62
N VAL A 352 24.20 11.72 -1.76
CA VAL A 352 23.32 12.41 -2.71
C VAL A 352 23.60 11.95 -4.15
N PHE A 353 24.86 11.95 -4.59
CA PHE A 353 25.22 11.52 -5.95
C PHE A 353 25.01 10.02 -6.17
N PHE A 354 25.36 9.20 -5.17
CA PHE A 354 25.19 7.76 -5.24
C PHE A 354 23.71 7.38 -5.34
N PHE A 355 22.85 7.92 -4.47
CA PHE A 355 21.42 7.64 -4.51
C PHE A 355 20.71 8.31 -5.69
N LEU A 356 21.21 9.43 -6.22
CA LEU A 356 20.71 10.00 -7.47
C LEU A 356 20.96 9.05 -8.65
N SER A 357 22.16 8.47 -8.74
CA SER A 357 22.46 7.42 -9.71
C SER A 357 21.48 6.25 -9.59
N LEU A 358 21.27 5.71 -8.39
CA LEU A 358 20.33 4.60 -8.18
C LEU A 358 18.87 4.98 -8.45
N ALA A 359 18.45 6.21 -8.13
CA ALA A 359 17.11 6.71 -8.46
C ALA A 359 16.91 6.82 -9.97
N LEU A 360 17.93 7.26 -10.71
CA LEU A 360 17.94 7.32 -12.16
C LEU A 360 17.90 5.92 -12.79
N VAL A 361 18.61 4.93 -12.24
CA VAL A 361 18.49 3.52 -12.66
C VAL A 361 17.05 3.06 -12.58
N LYS A 362 16.39 3.30 -11.44
CA LYS A 362 14.98 2.93 -11.24
C LYS A 362 14.06 3.61 -12.25
N ARG A 363 14.27 4.90 -12.51
CA ARG A 363 13.49 5.65 -13.51
C ARG A 363 13.72 5.11 -14.92
N PHE A 364 14.97 4.79 -15.24
CA PHE A 364 15.38 4.23 -16.52
C PHE A 364 14.70 2.89 -16.79
N THR A 365 14.74 1.96 -15.82
CA THR A 365 14.12 0.63 -16.00
C THR A 365 12.60 0.72 -16.04
N GLU A 366 11.96 1.54 -15.19
CA GLU A 366 10.52 1.76 -15.24
C GLU A 366 10.07 2.37 -16.59
N LEU A 367 10.87 3.25 -17.20
CA LEU A 367 10.56 3.82 -18.52
C LEU A 367 10.76 2.79 -19.64
N LEU A 368 11.85 1.99 -19.56
CA LEU A 368 12.15 0.92 -20.51
C LEU A 368 11.04 -0.14 -20.57
N GLU A 369 10.37 -0.43 -19.45
CA GLU A 369 9.23 -1.36 -19.38
C GLU A 369 8.02 -0.93 -20.21
N PHE A 370 7.83 0.38 -20.47
CA PHE A 370 6.73 0.87 -21.31
C PHE A 370 7.00 0.70 -22.82
N GLY A 371 8.26 0.61 -23.24
CA GLY A 371 8.65 0.47 -24.64
C GLY A 371 8.57 1.77 -25.45
N ALA A 372 8.76 1.64 -26.77
CA ALA A 372 8.75 2.77 -27.70
C ALA A 372 7.36 3.39 -27.82
N GLY A 373 7.27 4.73 -27.84
CA GLY A 373 6.00 5.46 -27.88
C GLY A 373 5.32 5.63 -26.52
N ALA A 374 6.05 5.46 -25.41
CA ALA A 374 5.53 5.67 -24.07
C ALA A 374 5.18 7.15 -23.85
N GLU A 375 3.89 7.46 -23.85
CA GLU A 375 3.40 8.81 -23.58
C GLU A 375 3.26 9.11 -22.08
N ARG A 376 3.28 10.41 -21.74
CA ARG A 376 3.14 10.92 -20.36
C ARG A 376 1.96 10.34 -19.58
N GLN A 377 0.85 10.07 -20.28
CA GLN A 377 -0.36 9.52 -19.67
C GLN A 377 -0.21 8.04 -19.28
N GLN A 378 0.63 7.28 -19.98
CA GLN A 378 0.93 5.88 -19.70
C GLN A 378 1.96 5.73 -18.59
N THR A 379 3.02 6.57 -18.60
CA THR A 379 4.05 6.55 -17.57
C THR A 379 3.54 7.12 -16.24
N GLY A 380 2.52 7.99 -16.28
CA GLY A 380 1.98 8.69 -15.11
C GLY A 380 3.00 9.65 -14.48
N ARG A 381 4.08 9.97 -15.21
CA ARG A 381 5.22 10.78 -14.79
C ARG A 381 5.62 11.74 -15.91
N GLY A 382 6.50 12.68 -15.60
CA GLY A 382 6.92 13.74 -16.53
C GLY A 382 7.89 13.32 -17.64
N TYR A 383 8.08 12.02 -17.89
CA TYR A 383 9.10 11.49 -18.81
C TYR A 383 8.49 10.91 -20.08
N LEU A 384 9.25 11.03 -21.16
CA LEU A 384 9.01 10.47 -22.48
C LEU A 384 10.08 9.44 -22.83
N ASP A 385 9.79 8.56 -23.78
CA ASP A 385 10.75 7.55 -24.26
C ASP A 385 12.06 8.15 -24.79
N VAL A 386 12.00 9.32 -25.42
CA VAL A 386 13.18 10.09 -25.88
C VAL A 386 14.14 10.49 -24.75
N ASP A 387 13.67 10.55 -23.51
CA ASP A 387 14.49 10.94 -22.35
C ASP A 387 15.40 9.81 -21.85
N LEU A 388 15.22 8.58 -22.35
CA LEU A 388 15.87 7.38 -21.82
C LEU A 388 17.40 7.44 -21.88
N ASP A 389 17.96 7.93 -22.99
CA ASP A 389 19.42 8.08 -23.14
C ASP A 389 19.98 9.16 -22.20
N MET A 390 19.27 10.28 -22.06
CA MET A 390 19.65 11.36 -21.15
C MET A 390 19.65 10.89 -19.69
N LEU A 391 18.63 10.10 -19.30
CA LEU A 391 18.56 9.49 -17.97
C LEU A 391 19.71 8.53 -17.71
N GLY A 392 20.08 7.73 -18.71
CA GLY A 392 21.24 6.83 -18.64
C GLY A 392 22.54 7.59 -18.43
N GLN A 393 22.78 8.64 -19.22
CA GLN A 393 24.00 9.46 -19.13
C GLN A 393 24.09 10.21 -17.80
N ALA A 394 23.00 10.88 -17.39
CA ALA A 394 22.95 11.60 -16.12
C ALA A 394 23.18 10.67 -14.92
N GLY A 395 22.67 9.45 -15.02
CA GLY A 395 22.79 8.44 -13.98
C GLY A 395 24.21 7.89 -13.83
N ILE A 396 24.87 7.52 -14.93
CA ILE A 396 26.28 7.11 -14.93
C ILE A 396 27.16 8.26 -14.42
N ALA A 397 26.94 9.49 -14.91
CA ALA A 397 27.68 10.67 -14.48
C ALA A 397 27.54 10.92 -12.96
N SER A 398 26.32 10.80 -12.41
CA SER A 398 26.08 10.91 -10.97
C SER A 398 26.80 9.81 -10.18
N GLY A 399 26.81 8.58 -10.71
CA GLY A 399 27.56 7.48 -10.09
C GLY A 399 29.07 7.72 -10.07
N PHE A 400 29.64 8.20 -11.17
CA PHE A 400 31.07 8.53 -11.23
C PHE A 400 31.41 9.75 -10.35
N ALA A 401 30.53 10.74 -10.26
CA ALA A 401 30.67 11.85 -9.33
C ALA A 401 30.72 11.38 -7.87
N SER A 402 29.91 10.38 -7.48
CA SER A 402 30.00 9.80 -6.14
C SER A 402 31.37 9.15 -5.87
N VAL A 403 31.94 8.43 -6.84
CA VAL A 403 33.29 7.84 -6.72
C VAL A 403 34.36 8.93 -6.65
N LEU A 404 34.22 10.01 -7.42
CA LEU A 404 35.13 11.16 -7.33
C LEU A 404 35.07 11.82 -5.94
N VAL A 405 33.87 12.03 -5.39
CA VAL A 405 33.70 12.57 -4.03
C VAL A 405 34.35 11.66 -2.99
N LEU A 406 34.22 10.34 -3.13
CA LEU A 406 34.91 9.38 -2.27
C LEU A 406 36.43 9.49 -2.38
N ALA A 407 36.97 9.64 -3.58
CA ALA A 407 38.41 9.83 -3.78
C ALA A 407 38.92 11.13 -3.14
N LEU A 408 38.15 12.23 -3.27
CA LEU A 408 38.48 13.51 -2.63
C LEU A 408 38.40 13.43 -1.10
N TYR A 409 37.44 12.66 -0.57
CA TYR A 409 37.35 12.39 0.87
C TYR A 409 38.58 11.64 1.38
N ILE A 410 39.02 10.57 0.68
CA ILE A 410 40.20 9.79 1.10
C ILE A 410 41.47 10.66 1.13
N ASP A 411 41.57 11.65 0.25
CA ASP A 411 42.71 12.58 0.21
C ASP A 411 42.59 13.75 1.22
N SER A 412 41.46 13.88 1.91
CA SER A 412 41.17 15.04 2.76
C SER A 412 42.01 15.06 4.04
N ALA A 413 42.14 16.25 4.64
CA ALA A 413 42.91 16.43 5.87
C ALA A 413 42.32 15.64 7.05
N GLU A 414 41.00 15.48 7.09
CA GLU A 414 40.29 14.73 8.13
C GLU A 414 40.66 13.24 8.11
N VAL A 415 40.73 12.62 6.92
CA VAL A 415 41.09 11.20 6.78
C VAL A 415 42.56 10.98 7.12
N ARG A 416 43.44 11.90 6.73
CA ARG A 416 44.87 11.85 7.09
C ARG A 416 45.14 12.01 8.59
N GLN A 417 44.21 12.56 9.35
CA GLN A 417 44.29 12.62 10.81
C GLN A 417 43.71 11.37 11.49
N LEU A 418 42.74 10.71 10.84
CA LEU A 418 42.05 9.55 11.39
C LEU A 418 42.78 8.23 11.10
N TYR A 419 43.55 8.17 10.02
CA TYR A 419 44.24 6.97 9.55
C TYR A 419 45.72 7.25 9.30
N ASP A 420 46.60 6.39 9.82
CA ASP A 420 48.05 6.47 9.59
C ASP A 420 48.42 6.13 8.14
N MET A 421 47.66 5.22 7.51
CA MET A 421 47.83 4.83 6.11
C MET A 421 46.55 5.00 5.26
N PRO A 422 46.15 6.26 4.92
CA PRO A 422 44.93 6.55 4.16
C PRO A 422 44.84 5.87 2.79
N TRP A 423 45.99 5.60 2.16
CA TRP A 423 46.05 4.94 0.85
C TRP A 423 45.48 3.52 0.85
N LEU A 424 45.37 2.87 2.01
CA LEU A 424 44.68 1.58 2.16
C LEU A 424 43.19 1.66 1.83
N LEU A 425 42.58 2.85 1.94
CA LEU A 425 41.18 3.09 1.60
C LEU A 425 40.96 3.30 0.10
N TRP A 426 42.02 3.60 -0.67
CA TRP A 426 41.91 3.89 -2.11
C TRP A 426 41.20 2.81 -2.94
N PRO A 427 41.37 1.50 -2.66
CA PRO A 427 40.62 0.44 -3.34
C PRO A 427 39.10 0.52 -3.19
N LEU A 428 38.55 1.30 -2.24
CA LEU A 428 37.11 1.57 -2.18
C LEU A 428 36.58 2.22 -3.47
N CYS A 429 37.36 3.08 -4.10
CA CYS A 429 36.98 3.75 -5.35
C CYS A 429 36.66 2.75 -6.48
N PRO A 430 37.57 1.85 -6.89
CA PRO A 430 37.27 0.84 -7.91
C PRO A 430 36.16 -0.15 -7.50
N LEU A 431 36.00 -0.46 -6.20
CA LEU A 431 34.91 -1.31 -5.72
C LEU A 431 33.53 -0.66 -5.94
N VAL A 432 33.37 0.60 -5.53
CA VAL A 432 32.12 1.36 -5.73
C VAL A 432 31.88 1.58 -7.23
N LEU A 433 32.93 1.91 -7.99
CA LEU A 433 32.85 2.08 -9.44
C LEU A 433 32.37 0.81 -10.14
N TYR A 434 32.84 -0.37 -9.71
CA TYR A 434 32.36 -1.65 -10.21
C TYR A 434 30.86 -1.85 -9.94
N ILE A 435 30.40 -1.60 -8.70
CA ILE A 435 28.97 -1.73 -8.33
C ILE A 435 28.11 -0.84 -9.23
N VAL A 436 28.45 0.46 -9.31
CA VAL A 436 27.72 1.45 -10.12
C VAL A 436 27.68 1.04 -11.59
N THR A 437 28.83 0.73 -12.17
CA THR A 437 28.94 0.37 -13.59
C THR A 437 28.15 -0.90 -13.89
N ARG A 438 28.25 -1.92 -13.03
CA ARG A 438 27.52 -3.18 -13.20
C ARG A 438 26.02 -2.97 -13.14
N ILE A 439 25.52 -2.19 -12.18
CA ILE A 439 24.09 -1.88 -12.07
C ILE A 439 23.58 -1.21 -13.34
N TRP A 440 24.31 -0.23 -13.88
CA TRP A 440 23.94 0.44 -15.13
C TRP A 440 23.97 -0.50 -16.34
N ILE A 441 24.95 -1.40 -16.42
CA ILE A 441 24.99 -2.44 -17.48
C ILE A 441 23.77 -3.36 -17.39
N LEU A 442 23.42 -3.83 -16.19
CA LEU A 442 22.26 -4.70 -15.99
C LEU A 442 20.93 -3.98 -16.27
N ALA A 443 20.82 -2.70 -15.89
CA ALA A 443 19.67 -1.87 -16.18
C ALA A 443 19.46 -1.70 -17.69
N ARG A 444 20.52 -1.38 -18.45
CA ARG A 444 20.47 -1.28 -19.92
C ARG A 444 20.14 -2.61 -20.60
N ARG A 445 20.46 -3.74 -19.98
CA ARG A 445 20.09 -5.08 -20.45
C ARG A 445 18.66 -5.50 -20.08
N ASN A 446 17.90 -4.64 -19.42
CA ASN A 446 16.58 -4.93 -18.86
C ASN A 446 16.60 -6.13 -17.88
N GLN A 447 17.69 -6.27 -17.11
CA GLN A 447 17.88 -7.35 -16.11
C GLN A 447 17.71 -6.85 -14.67
N MET A 448 17.28 -5.59 -14.50
CA MET A 448 17.05 -4.95 -13.20
C MET A 448 15.54 -4.77 -12.97
N HIS A 449 14.92 -5.74 -12.30
CA HIS A 449 13.49 -5.74 -11.99
C HIS A 449 13.16 -5.27 -10.56
N GLU A 450 14.18 -5.18 -9.71
CA GLU A 450 14.05 -4.77 -8.32
C GLU A 450 14.59 -3.35 -8.09
N ASP A 451 14.24 -2.78 -6.94
CA ASP A 451 14.79 -1.49 -6.53
C ASP A 451 16.32 -1.61 -6.37
N PRO A 452 17.14 -0.73 -6.96
CA PRO A 452 18.60 -0.90 -7.00
C PRO A 452 19.25 -1.01 -5.61
N VAL A 453 18.70 -0.35 -4.60
CA VAL A 453 19.19 -0.46 -3.22
C VAL A 453 18.95 -1.87 -2.67
N VAL A 454 17.79 -2.46 -2.94
CA VAL A 454 17.45 -3.83 -2.54
C VAL A 454 18.28 -4.83 -3.32
N PHE A 455 18.51 -4.59 -4.61
CA PHE A 455 19.39 -5.41 -5.44
C PHE A 455 20.81 -5.50 -4.86
N ILE A 456 21.41 -4.37 -4.46
CA ILE A 456 22.75 -4.33 -3.84
C ILE A 456 22.80 -5.22 -2.58
N LEU A 457 21.72 -5.25 -1.81
CA LEU A 457 21.64 -6.02 -0.56
C LEU A 457 21.44 -7.53 -0.78
N HIS A 458 20.90 -7.97 -1.92
CA HIS A 458 20.67 -9.40 -2.21
C HIS A 458 21.69 -10.00 -3.18
N ASP A 459 22.30 -9.20 -4.05
CA ASP A 459 23.23 -9.68 -5.06
C ASP A 459 24.61 -10.00 -4.45
N TRP A 460 25.00 -11.28 -4.53
CA TRP A 460 26.23 -11.77 -3.89
C TRP A 460 27.52 -11.07 -4.36
N ARG A 461 27.57 -10.59 -5.62
CA ARG A 461 28.74 -9.85 -6.12
C ARG A 461 28.84 -8.49 -5.46
N SER A 462 27.70 -7.80 -5.33
CA SER A 462 27.60 -6.52 -4.62
C SER A 462 27.93 -6.69 -3.14
N GLN A 463 27.43 -7.74 -2.50
CA GLN A 463 27.78 -8.09 -1.11
C GLN A 463 29.28 -8.38 -0.95
N MET A 464 29.91 -9.09 -1.88
CA MET A 464 31.35 -9.35 -1.86
C MET A 464 32.18 -8.06 -1.95
N MET A 465 31.77 -7.11 -2.80
CA MET A 465 32.42 -5.79 -2.89
C MET A 465 32.21 -4.96 -1.63
N ILE A 466 31.02 -4.99 -1.03
CA ILE A 466 30.73 -4.31 0.24
C ILE A 466 31.56 -4.92 1.37
N ALA A 467 31.62 -6.25 1.46
CA ALA A 467 32.41 -6.95 2.47
C ALA A 467 33.92 -6.63 2.34
N ALA A 468 34.44 -6.58 1.10
CA ALA A 468 35.80 -6.13 0.84
C ALA A 468 36.01 -4.68 1.30
N GLY A 469 35.05 -3.78 1.06
CA GLY A 469 35.12 -2.40 1.53
C GLY A 469 35.10 -2.27 3.05
N VAL A 470 34.23 -3.02 3.74
CA VAL A 470 34.18 -3.06 5.21
C VAL A 470 35.49 -3.60 5.78
N ALA A 471 36.07 -4.64 5.16
CA ALA A 471 37.37 -5.17 5.57
C ALA A 471 38.49 -4.14 5.42
N LEU A 472 38.50 -3.36 4.33
CA LEU A 472 39.48 -2.28 4.14
C LEU A 472 39.36 -1.20 5.22
N PHE A 473 38.15 -0.77 5.57
CA PHE A 473 37.92 0.16 6.68
C PHE A 473 38.40 -0.41 8.01
N GLY A 474 38.13 -1.69 8.29
CA GLY A 474 38.57 -2.35 9.51
C GLY A 474 40.09 -2.48 9.60
N VAL A 475 40.77 -2.80 8.49
CA VAL A 475 42.24 -2.86 8.43
C VAL A 475 42.84 -1.47 8.62
N ALA A 476 42.34 -0.47 7.91
CA ALA A 476 42.81 0.91 8.06
C ALA A 476 42.60 1.43 9.49
N ALA A 477 41.53 1.05 10.18
CA ALA A 477 41.29 1.49 11.56
C ALA A 477 42.26 0.88 12.59
N VAL A 478 42.97 -0.21 12.24
CA VAL A 478 43.89 -0.93 13.14
C VAL A 478 45.36 -0.67 12.81
N VAL A 479 45.65 -0.29 11.56
CA VAL A 479 47.00 -0.08 11.00
C VAL A 479 47.24 1.40 10.75
#